data_AF-A0A1M6M2T1-F1
#
_entry.id   AF-A0A1M6M2T1-F1
#
_cell.length_a   1.000
_cell.length_b   1.000
_cell.length_c   1.000
_cell.angle_alpha   90.00
_cell.angle_beta   90.00
_cell.angle_gamma   90.00
#
_symmetry.space_group_name_H-M   'P 1'
#
loop_
_entity.id
_entity.type
_entity.pdbx_description
1 polymer ?
#
loop_
_entity_poly.entity_id
_entity_poly.type
_entity_poly.pdbx_seq_one_letter_code
_entity_poly.pdbx_strand_id
1 'polypeptide(L)'
;MRRPHDAIVRERGKQIDTYHSIIGKYERDEVKPTIDVVKRLANVLETTVGYLLGETEERELLKDPTMLRRLNDIAKFPENDKNCILYTIDAMINNVKLKGLNV
;
A
#
# COMPACT_ATOMS: atom_id res chain seq x y z
N MET A 1 14.09 7.24 10.65
CA MET A 1 12.77 6.82 10.11
C MET A 1 12.96 6.58 8.61
N ARG A 2 12.72 5.36 8.12
CA ARG A 2 13.01 5.01 6.71
C ARG A 2 11.86 5.47 5.81
N ARG A 3 12.14 6.09 4.67
CA ARG A 3 11.10 6.67 3.79
C ARG A 3 10.49 5.58 2.89
N PRO A 4 9.21 5.67 2.50
CA PRO A 4 8.59 4.71 1.58
C PRO A 4 9.38 4.53 0.27
N HIS A 5 10.05 5.59 -0.19
CA HIS A 5 10.93 5.55 -1.35
C HIS A 5 12.13 4.60 -1.19
N ASP A 6 12.73 4.50 0.00
CA ASP A 6 13.89 3.61 0.26
C ASP A 6 13.53 2.11 0.20
N ALA A 7 12.23 1.77 0.06
CA ALA A 7 11.73 0.41 -0.13
C ALA A 7 11.68 0.01 -1.61
N ILE A 8 11.54 0.99 -2.52
CA ILE A 8 11.39 0.79 -3.98
C ILE A 8 12.56 -0.04 -4.53
N VAL A 9 13.79 0.31 -4.14
CA VAL A 9 15.01 -0.34 -4.63
C VAL A 9 15.18 -1.77 -4.12
N ARG A 10 14.65 -2.10 -2.93
CA ARG A 10 14.88 -3.41 -2.30
C ARG A 10 13.84 -4.45 -2.68
N GLU A 11 12.61 -4.05 -2.99
CA GLU A 11 11.53 -5.02 -3.12
C GLU A 11 11.65 -5.90 -4.39
N ARG A 12 12.16 -5.37 -5.52
CA ARG A 12 12.35 -6.14 -6.77
C ARG A 12 13.49 -5.63 -7.67
N GLY A 13 14.74 -5.84 -7.26
CA GLY A 13 15.94 -5.38 -7.98
C GLY A 13 16.17 -5.94 -9.40
N LYS A 14 15.43 -6.98 -9.83
CA LYS A 14 15.64 -7.61 -11.16
C LYS A 14 14.82 -7.02 -12.31
N GLN A 15 13.71 -6.34 -12.04
CA GLN A 15 12.89 -5.69 -13.07
C GLN A 15 13.24 -4.21 -13.27
N ILE A 16 14.03 -3.66 -12.35
CA ILE A 16 14.40 -2.24 -12.26
C ILE A 16 15.87 -2.03 -12.69
N ASP A 17 16.51 -3.05 -13.26
CA ASP A 17 17.94 -3.05 -13.64
C ASP A 17 18.29 -1.94 -14.66
N THR A 18 17.28 -1.36 -15.33
CA THR A 18 17.46 -0.25 -16.29
C THR A 18 17.31 1.16 -15.67
N TYR A 19 16.98 1.28 -14.37
CA TYR A 19 16.61 2.57 -13.75
C TYR A 19 17.33 2.91 -12.43
N HIS A 20 18.35 2.15 -12.03
CA HIS A 20 19.02 2.35 -10.73
C HIS A 20 19.52 3.79 -10.49
N SER A 21 20.01 4.47 -11.52
CA SER A 21 20.55 5.83 -11.40
C SER A 21 19.46 6.89 -11.15
N ILE A 22 18.31 6.80 -11.83
CA ILE A 22 17.23 7.80 -11.70
C ILE A 22 16.40 7.56 -10.44
N ILE A 23 16.23 6.30 -10.02
CA ILE A 23 15.48 5.96 -8.80
C ILE A 23 16.25 6.42 -7.56
N GLY A 24 17.57 6.26 -7.54
CA GLY A 24 18.37 6.82 -6.45
C GLY A 24 18.24 8.34 -6.35
N LYS A 25 18.07 9.04 -7.49
CA LYS A 25 17.78 10.49 -7.49
C LYS A 25 16.39 10.80 -6.92
N TYR A 26 15.39 9.95 -7.18
CA TYR A 26 14.06 10.08 -6.58
C TYR A 26 14.11 9.85 -5.06
N GLU A 27 14.83 8.82 -4.61
CA GLU A 27 14.98 8.51 -3.18
C GLU A 27 15.71 9.60 -2.39
N ARG A 28 16.60 10.36 -3.04
CA ARG A 28 17.34 11.49 -2.46
C ARG A 28 16.70 12.85 -2.69
N ASP A 29 15.49 12.89 -3.26
CA ASP A 29 14.78 14.13 -3.63
C ASP A 29 15.55 15.05 -4.59
N GLU A 30 16.57 14.54 -5.28
CA GLU A 30 17.37 15.28 -6.26
C GLU A 30 16.56 15.55 -7.54
N VAL A 31 15.63 14.64 -7.86
CA VAL A 31 14.70 14.76 -8.99
C VAL A 31 13.32 14.33 -8.53
N LYS A 32 12.28 15.07 -8.90
CA LYS A 32 10.89 14.64 -8.66
C LYS A 32 10.40 13.81 -9.84
N PRO A 33 9.84 12.61 -9.62
CA PRO A 33 9.20 11.85 -10.69
C PRO A 33 7.95 12.56 -11.19
N THR A 34 7.63 12.41 -12.47
CA THR A 34 6.33 12.82 -13.00
C THR A 34 5.23 11.89 -12.51
N ILE A 35 3.96 12.34 -12.55
CA ILE A 35 2.80 11.53 -12.13
C ILE A 35 2.78 10.18 -12.88
N ASP A 36 3.08 10.17 -14.17
CA ASP A 36 3.08 8.94 -14.97
C ASP A 36 4.21 7.97 -14.57
N VAL A 37 5.36 8.49 -14.14
CA VAL A 37 6.43 7.66 -13.59
C VAL A 37 5.98 7.03 -12.27
N VAL A 38 5.35 7.79 -11.38
CA VAL A 38 4.84 7.27 -10.10
C VAL A 38 3.77 6.19 -10.32
N LYS A 39 2.85 6.38 -11.28
CA LYS A 39 1.85 5.36 -11.65
C LYS A 39 2.50 4.06 -12.15
N ARG A 40 3.51 4.16 -13.03
CA ARG A 40 4.23 2.98 -13.52
C ARG A 40 4.98 2.27 -12.40
N LEU A 41 5.63 3.01 -11.50
CA LEU A 41 6.31 2.45 -10.34
C LEU A 41 5.33 1.73 -9.42
N ALA A 42 4.17 2.32 -9.12
CA ALA A 42 3.13 1.69 -8.31
C ALA A 42 2.69 0.33 -8.90
N ASN A 43 2.49 0.26 -10.22
CA ASN A 43 2.14 -0.98 -10.89
C ASN A 43 3.25 -2.04 -10.83
N VAL A 44 4.50 -1.67 -11.09
CA VAL A 44 5.65 -2.61 -11.07
C VAL A 44 5.92 -3.13 -9.67
N LEU A 45 5.73 -2.28 -8.66
CA LEU A 45 5.94 -2.60 -7.25
C LEU A 45 4.71 -3.19 -6.58
N GLU A 46 3.62 -3.40 -7.33
CA GLU A 46 2.33 -3.93 -6.83
C GLU A 46 1.84 -3.19 -5.58
N THR A 47 1.98 -1.86 -5.60
CA THR A 47 1.57 -0.97 -4.51
C THR A 47 0.74 0.20 -5.05
N THR A 48 0.39 1.17 -4.21
CA THR A 48 -0.36 2.35 -4.66
C THR A 48 0.50 3.60 -4.80
N VAL A 49 0.00 4.54 -5.61
CA VAL A 49 0.59 5.87 -5.75
C VAL A 49 0.64 6.59 -4.40
N GLY A 50 -0.43 6.54 -3.60
CA GLY A 50 -0.47 7.18 -2.29
C GLY A 50 0.58 6.62 -1.31
N TYR A 51 0.84 5.31 -1.37
CA TYR A 51 1.94 4.69 -0.62
C TYR A 51 3.30 5.25 -1.04
N LEU A 52 3.54 5.37 -2.35
CA LEU A 52 4.79 5.93 -2.87
C LEU A 52 4.95 7.41 -2.50
N LEU A 53 3.87 8.19 -2.42
CA LEU A 53 3.92 9.61 -2.07
C LEU A 53 4.03 9.86 -0.56
N GLY A 54 3.84 8.83 0.27
CA GLY A 54 3.90 8.96 1.72
C GLY A 54 2.76 9.82 2.30
N GLU A 55 1.59 9.80 1.64
CA GLU A 55 0.43 10.63 2.00
C GLU A 55 -0.17 10.29 3.38
N THR A 56 0.15 9.12 3.94
CA THR A 56 -0.39 8.67 5.23
C THR A 56 0.72 8.16 6.16
N GLU A 57 0.54 8.40 7.46
CA GLU A 57 1.34 7.75 8.51
C GLU A 57 1.03 6.25 8.59
N GLU A 58 -0.20 5.86 8.22
CA GLU A 58 -0.66 4.48 8.07
C GLU A 58 -0.17 3.85 6.76
N ARG A 59 1.14 3.61 6.70
CA ARG A 59 1.83 3.09 5.51
C ARG A 59 1.29 1.75 5.02
N GLU A 60 0.81 0.90 5.91
CA GLU A 60 0.34 -0.44 5.54
C GLU A 60 -1.01 -0.42 4.81
N LEU A 61 -1.89 0.56 5.08
CA LEU A 61 -3.20 0.65 4.45
C LEU A 61 -3.09 0.89 2.95
N LEU A 62 -2.21 1.82 2.55
CA LEU A 62 -2.02 2.17 1.15
C LEU A 62 -1.09 1.21 0.41
N LYS A 63 -0.40 0.31 1.13
CA LYS A 63 0.60 -0.56 0.51
C LYS A 63 -0.02 -1.63 -0.38
N ASP A 64 -1.15 -2.22 0.04
CA ASP A 64 -1.79 -3.37 -0.63
C ASP A 64 -2.99 -2.92 -1.49
N PRO A 65 -2.88 -2.94 -2.83
CA PRO A 65 -3.97 -2.57 -3.73
C PRO A 65 -5.20 -3.49 -3.61
N THR A 66 -5.01 -4.75 -3.22
CA THR A 66 -6.11 -5.72 -3.05
C THR A 66 -6.96 -5.37 -1.84
N MET A 67 -6.34 -4.95 -0.74
CA MET A 67 -7.06 -4.50 0.45
C MET A 67 -7.89 -3.25 0.16
N LEU A 68 -7.34 -2.28 -0.56
CA LEU A 68 -8.08 -1.10 -0.98
C LEU A 68 -9.23 -1.43 -1.93
N ARG A 69 -9.04 -2.38 -2.86
CA ARG A 69 -10.10 -2.84 -3.75
C ARG A 69 -11.27 -3.42 -2.95
N ARG A 70 -10.99 -4.30 -1.97
CA ARG A 70 -12.01 -4.88 -1.09
C ARG A 70 -12.79 -3.79 -0.34
N LEU A 71 -12.11 -2.79 0.21
CA LEU A 71 -12.77 -1.67 0.90
C LEU A 71 -13.67 -0.87 -0.06
N ASN A 72 -13.21 -0.62 -1.28
CA ASN A 72 -14.00 0.08 -2.31
C ASN A 72 -15.23 -0.74 -2.75
N ASP A 73 -15.09 -2.05 -2.86
CA ASP A 73 -16.20 -2.95 -3.19
C ASP A 73 -17.24 -2.94 -2.05
N ILE A 74 -16.81 -3.10 -0.79
CA ILE A 74 -17.69 -3.05 0.40
C ILE A 74 -18.44 -1.72 0.48
N ALA A 75 -17.79 -0.60 0.16
CA ALA A 75 -18.42 0.72 0.20
C ALA A 75 -19.59 0.88 -0.81
N LYS A 76 -19.61 0.08 -1.87
CA LYS A 76 -20.62 0.12 -2.95
C LYS A 76 -21.75 -0.88 -2.77
N PHE A 77 -21.66 -1.78 -1.80
CA PHE A 77 -22.68 -2.81 -1.59
C PHE A 77 -23.96 -2.25 -0.96
N PRO A 78 -25.10 -2.94 -1.14
CA PRO A 78 -26.33 -2.63 -0.40
C PRO A 78 -26.07 -2.60 1.11
N GLU A 79 -26.80 -1.74 1.81
CA GLU A 79 -26.56 -1.48 3.24
C GLU A 79 -26.60 -2.75 4.10
N ASN A 80 -27.55 -3.65 3.84
CA ASN A 80 -27.65 -4.93 4.55
C ASN A 80 -26.41 -5.80 4.36
N ASP A 81 -25.97 -6.00 3.11
CA ASP A 81 -24.80 -6.83 2.80
C ASP A 81 -23.52 -6.22 3.39
N LYS A 82 -23.37 -4.89 3.24
CA LYS A 82 -22.27 -4.13 3.82
C LYS A 82 -22.22 -4.31 5.34
N ASN A 83 -23.34 -4.18 6.03
CA ASN A 83 -23.41 -4.31 7.49
C ASN A 83 -23.05 -5.73 7.95
N CYS A 84 -23.54 -6.78 7.26
CA CYS A 84 -23.18 -8.16 7.57
C CYS A 84 -21.69 -8.44 7.38
N ILE A 85 -21.10 -7.93 6.30
CA ILE A 85 -19.67 -8.10 6.00
C ILE A 85 -18.83 -7.39 7.06
N LEU A 86 -19.14 -6.12 7.38
CA LEU A 86 -18.40 -5.34 8.37
C LEU A 86 -18.47 -5.98 9.76
N TYR A 87 -19.66 -6.43 10.19
CA TYR A 87 -19.83 -7.13 11.46
C TYR A 87 -18.93 -8.39 11.54
N THR A 88 -18.85 -9.15 10.46
CA THR A 88 -18.02 -10.35 10.39
C THR A 88 -16.53 -10.00 10.45
N ILE A 89 -16.10 -8.97 9.72
CA ILE A 89 -14.71 -8.50 9.74
C ILE A 89 -14.32 -8.07 11.15
N ASP A 90 -15.15 -7.27 11.82
CA ASP A 90 -14.88 -6.78 13.18
C ASP A 90 -14.78 -7.93 14.18
N ALA A 91 -15.68 -8.91 14.10
CA ALA A 91 -15.64 -10.10 14.94
C ALA A 91 -14.31 -10.89 14.74
N MET A 92 -13.87 -11.06 13.50
CA MET A 92 -12.64 -11.79 13.19
C MET A 92 -11.38 -11.03 13.64
N ILE A 93 -11.35 -9.70 13.45
CA ILE A 93 -10.26 -8.84 13.95
C ILE A 93 -10.17 -8.94 15.47
N ASN A 94 -11.31 -8.84 16.17
CA ASN A 94 -11.35 -8.93 17.63
C ASN A 94 -10.89 -10.29 18.13
N ASN A 95 -11.30 -11.38 17.47
CA ASN A 95 -10.85 -12.73 17.80
C ASN A 95 -9.32 -12.86 17.70
N VAL A 96 -8.70 -12.35 16.63
CA VAL A 96 -7.24 -12.37 16.46
C VAL A 96 -6.54 -11.55 17.55
N LYS A 97 -7.05 -10.34 17.86
CA LYS A 97 -6.50 -9.48 18.92
C LYS A 97 -6.56 -10.16 20.29
N LEU A 98 -7.68 -10.79 20.63
CA LEU A 98 -7.87 -11.50 21.89
C LEU A 98 -6.95 -12.71 22.02
N LYS A 99 -6.74 -13.47 20.94
CA LYS A 99 -5.78 -14.58 20.94
C LYS A 99 -4.35 -14.09 21.22
N GLY A 100 -3.96 -12.95 20.67
CA GLY A 100 -2.63 -12.36 20.91
C GLY A 100 -2.40 -11.85 22.33
N LEU A 101 -3.46 -11.62 23.11
CA LEU A 101 -3.37 -11.21 24.52
C LEU A 101 -3.28 -12.41 25.49
N ASN A 102 -3.67 -13.60 25.02
CA ASN A 102 -3.68 -14.83 25.82
C ASN A 102 -2.42 -15.70 25.57
N VAL A 103 -1.34 -15.09 25.06
CA VAL A 103 -0.01 -15.71 24.87
C VAL A 103 0.99 -15.03 25.79
#